data_AF-A0A938EQQ3-F1
#
_entry.id   AF-A0A938EQQ3-F1
#
_cell.length_a   1.000
_cell.length_b   1.000
_cell.length_c   1.000
_cell.angle_alpha   90.00
_cell.angle_beta   90.00
_cell.angle_gamma   90.00
#
_symmetry.space_group_name_H-M   'P 1'
#
loop_
_entity.id
_entity.type
_entity.pdbx_description
1 polymer ?
#
loop_
_entity_poly.entity_id
_entity_poly.type
_entity_poly.pdbx_seq_one_letter_code
_entity_poly.pdbx_strand_id
1 'polypeptide(L)'
;MYRDEDDLQLLAEVAGVLDQVVMDAGLSSGSYLLLRSLAREPDGRPMTGLAAEFGAEPDEIAAAAKSLSVAGLVDVEGTGVVATAVGRKAVEEIDATGNEAIRE
;
A
#
# COMPACT_ATOMS: atom_id res chain seq x y z
N MET A 1 6.26 26.73 -12.09
CA MET A 1 5.05 25.98 -12.45
C MET A 1 4.28 25.81 -11.15
N TYR A 2 3.42 26.78 -10.85
CA TYR A 2 2.53 26.71 -9.70
C TYR A 2 1.58 25.55 -9.98
N ARG A 3 1.49 24.56 -9.08
CA ARG A 3 0.29 23.72 -9.03
C ARG A 3 -0.83 24.66 -8.58
N ASP A 4 -1.84 24.84 -9.40
CA ASP A 4 -2.97 25.70 -9.07
C ASP A 4 -3.75 25.05 -7.90
N GLU A 5 -4.39 25.86 -7.05
CA GLU A 5 -5.14 25.35 -5.88
C GLU A 5 -6.18 24.30 -6.29
N ASP A 6 -6.73 24.41 -7.49
CA ASP A 6 -7.65 23.46 -8.11
C ASP A 6 -7.01 22.07 -8.32
N ASP A 7 -5.73 21.99 -8.71
CA ASP A 7 -5.01 20.72 -8.86
C ASP A 7 -4.82 20.03 -7.51
N LEU A 8 -4.54 20.81 -6.46
CA LEU A 8 -4.38 20.28 -5.10
C LEU A 8 -5.71 19.79 -4.53
N GLN A 9 -6.80 20.48 -4.85
CA GLN A 9 -8.14 20.06 -4.47
C GLN A 9 -8.54 18.75 -5.17
N LEU A 10 -8.30 18.64 -6.47
CA LEU A 10 -8.51 17.39 -7.22
C LEU A 10 -7.69 16.23 -6.65
N LEU A 11 -6.43 16.47 -6.28
CA LEU A 11 -5.59 15.44 -5.64
C LEU A 11 -6.14 14.99 -4.27
N ALA A 12 -6.71 15.91 -3.49
CA ALA A 12 -7.32 15.58 -2.20
C ALA A 12 -8.59 14.75 -2.37
N GLU A 13 -9.42 15.06 -3.37
CA GLU A 13 -10.62 14.28 -3.71
C GLU A 13 -10.25 12.86 -4.15
N VAL A 14 -9.27 12.74 -5.06
CA VAL A 14 -8.74 11.45 -5.52
C VAL A 14 -8.16 10.63 -4.37
N ALA A 15 -7.41 11.27 -3.46
CA ALA A 15 -6.88 10.61 -2.28
C ALA A 15 -7.99 10.09 -1.35
N GLY A 16 -9.05 10.87 -1.17
CA GLY A 16 -10.22 10.45 -0.37
C GLY A 16 -10.95 9.24 -0.95
N VAL A 17 -11.11 9.19 -2.27
CA VAL A 17 -11.70 8.02 -2.97
C VAL A 17 -10.83 6.78 -2.77
N LEU A 18 -9.52 6.91 -2.95
CA LEU A 18 -8.61 5.78 -2.77
C LEU A 18 -8.58 5.28 -1.31
N ASP A 19 -8.58 6.19 -0.33
CA ASP A 19 -8.64 5.84 1.09
C ASP A 19 -9.91 5.04 1.41
N GLN A 20 -11.06 5.41 0.84
CA GLN A 20 -12.30 4.66 1.01
C GLN A 20 -12.21 3.25 0.46
N VAL A 21 -11.71 3.08 -0.77
CA VAL A 21 -11.54 1.75 -1.39
C VAL A 21 -10.59 0.86 -0.57
N VAL A 22 -9.51 1.45 -0.08
CA VAL A 22 -8.53 0.74 0.77
C VAL A 22 -9.15 0.31 2.10
N MET A 23 -9.95 1.18 2.72
CA MET A 23 -10.68 0.86 3.96
C MET A 23 -11.73 -0.23 3.75
N ASP A 24 -12.45 -0.21 2.62
CA ASP A 24 -13.44 -1.24 2.26
C ASP A 24 -12.77 -2.62 2.03
N ALA A 25 -11.51 -2.63 1.59
CA ALA A 25 -10.67 -3.83 1.52
C ALA A 25 -10.09 -4.27 2.89
N GLY A 26 -10.43 -3.58 3.98
CA GLY A 26 -9.98 -3.89 5.34
C GLY A 26 -8.53 -3.50 5.62
N LEU A 27 -7.94 -2.62 4.81
CA LEU A 27 -6.56 -2.14 4.95
C LEU A 27 -6.53 -0.68 5.40
N SER A 28 -5.42 -0.28 6.01
CA SER A 28 -5.08 1.14 6.15
C SER A 28 -4.31 1.60 4.91
N SER A 29 -4.33 2.91 4.60
CA SER A 29 -3.55 3.48 3.50
C SER A 29 -2.06 3.15 3.61
N GLY A 30 -1.49 3.16 4.83
CA GLY A 30 -0.10 2.76 5.07
C GLY A 30 0.17 1.28 4.77
N SER A 31 -0.72 0.38 5.22
CA SER A 31 -0.59 -1.05 4.94
C SER A 31 -0.77 -1.37 3.46
N TYR A 32 -1.68 -0.65 2.79
CA TYR A 32 -1.87 -0.76 1.34
C TYR A 32 -0.64 -0.30 0.57
N LEU A 33 -0.06 0.85 0.91
CA LEU A 33 1.14 1.36 0.26
C LEU A 33 2.34 0.41 0.43
N LEU A 34 2.50 -0.17 1.63
CA LEU A 34 3.50 -1.21 1.90
C LEU A 34 3.27 -2.44 1.00
N LEU A 35 2.03 -2.98 0.99
CA LEU A 35 1.67 -4.13 0.18
C LEU A 35 1.87 -3.87 -1.32
N ARG A 36 1.49 -2.69 -1.80
CA ARG A 36 1.65 -2.26 -3.19
C ARG A 36 3.11 -2.12 -3.60
N SER A 37 3.97 -1.62 -2.71
CA SER A 37 5.43 -1.58 -2.94
C SER A 37 6.00 -3.00 -3.04
N LEU A 38 5.60 -3.89 -2.12
CA LEU A 38 6.01 -5.31 -2.15
C LEU A 38 5.48 -6.08 -3.36
N ALA A 39 4.28 -5.77 -3.85
CA ALA A 39 3.70 -6.42 -5.02
C ALA A 39 4.51 -6.19 -6.31
N ARG A 40 5.30 -5.11 -6.36
CA ARG A 40 6.18 -4.78 -7.49
C ARG A 40 7.54 -5.50 -7.45
N GLU A 41 7.92 -6.05 -6.30
CA GLU A 41 9.20 -6.70 -6.08
C GLU A 41 8.97 -8.19 -5.74
N PRO A 42 9.06 -9.10 -6.74
CA PRO A 42 8.66 -10.50 -6.56
C PRO A 42 9.54 -11.26 -5.56
N ASP A 43 10.79 -10.84 -5.38
CA ASP A 43 11.76 -11.45 -4.46
C ASP A 43 11.65 -10.89 -3.02
N GLY A 44 10.72 -9.97 -2.77
CA GLY A 44 10.56 -9.30 -1.49
C GLY A 44 11.63 -8.26 -1.22
N ARG A 45 11.55 -7.63 -0.04
CA ARG A 45 12.40 -6.51 0.36
C ARG A 45 12.78 -6.56 1.83
N PRO A 46 13.98 -6.09 2.20
CA PRO A 46 14.38 -5.97 3.60
C PRO A 46 13.54 -4.89 4.32
N MET A 47 13.13 -5.17 5.57
CA MET A 47 12.33 -4.23 6.38
C MET A 47 13.03 -2.88 6.57
N THR A 48 14.35 -2.87 6.71
CA THR A 48 15.14 -1.63 6.83
C THR A 48 15.15 -0.79 5.56
N GLY A 49 15.13 -1.45 4.38
CA GLY A 49 15.03 -0.76 3.09
C GLY A 49 13.63 -0.16 2.89
N LEU A 50 12.60 -0.89 3.30
CA LEU A 50 11.22 -0.38 3.33
C LEU A 50 11.08 0.81 4.28
N ALA A 51 11.62 0.72 5.50
CA ALA A 51 11.59 1.81 6.48
C ALA A 51 12.22 3.10 5.93
N ALA A 52 13.38 2.97 5.27
CA ALA A 52 14.05 4.09 4.63
C ALA A 52 13.23 4.70 3.47
N GLU A 53 12.56 3.87 2.65
CA GLU A 53 11.71 4.34 1.55
C GLU A 53 10.47 5.10 2.04
N PHE A 54 9.83 4.57 3.07
CA PHE A 54 8.60 5.16 3.62
C PHE A 54 8.88 6.28 4.64
N GLY A 55 10.15 6.54 4.98
CA GLY A 55 10.52 7.51 6.01
C GLY A 55 9.95 7.16 7.38
N ALA A 56 9.81 5.86 7.65
CA ALA A 56 9.20 5.30 8.86
C ALA A 56 10.25 4.56 9.71
N GLU A 57 9.91 4.30 10.97
CA GLU A 57 10.75 3.46 11.82
C GLU A 57 10.64 1.97 11.41
N PRO A 58 11.71 1.16 11.53
CA PRO A 58 11.66 -0.27 11.22
C PRO A 58 10.55 -1.02 11.97
N ASP A 59 10.26 -0.62 13.21
CA ASP A 59 9.21 -1.21 14.04
C ASP A 59 7.80 -0.94 13.48
N GLU A 60 7.58 0.21 12.85
CA GLU A 60 6.30 0.55 12.20
C GLU A 60 6.08 -0.33 10.96
N ILE A 61 7.12 -0.51 10.14
CA ILE A 61 7.09 -1.42 9.00
C ILE A 61 6.86 -2.86 9.46
N ALA A 62 7.55 -3.30 10.52
CA ALA A 62 7.38 -4.64 11.08
C ALA A 62 5.95 -4.86 11.60
N ALA A 63 5.35 -3.87 12.27
CA ALA A 63 3.97 -3.94 12.74
C ALA A 63 2.98 -4.03 11.56
N ALA A 64 3.17 -3.21 10.51
CA ALA A 64 2.33 -3.24 9.31
C ALA A 64 2.47 -4.58 8.55
N ALA A 65 3.70 -5.06 8.37
CA ALA A 65 3.99 -6.35 7.75
C ALA A 65 3.36 -7.51 8.53
N LYS A 66 3.39 -7.46 9.87
CA LYS A 66 2.75 -8.46 10.72
C LYS A 66 1.23 -8.49 10.51
N SER A 67 0.56 -7.34 10.46
CA SER A 67 -0.88 -7.26 10.18
C SER A 67 -1.23 -7.82 8.79
N LEU A 68 -0.44 -7.47 7.78
CA LEU A 68 -0.59 -8.02 6.43
C LEU A 68 -0.34 -9.53 6.38
N SER A 69 0.59 -10.04 7.19
CA SER A 69 0.90 -11.47 7.26
C SER A 69 -0.22 -12.25 7.92
N VAL A 70 -0.82 -11.72 8.99
CA VAL A 70 -2.03 -12.30 9.60
C VAL A 70 -3.19 -12.37 8.59
N ALA A 71 -3.29 -11.39 7.68
CA ALA A 71 -4.26 -11.38 6.59
C ALA A 71 -3.87 -12.30 5.40
N GLY A 72 -2.70 -12.95 5.43
CA GLY A 72 -2.21 -13.82 4.35
C GLY A 72 -1.75 -13.07 3.09
N LEU A 73 -1.52 -11.76 3.18
CA LEU A 73 -1.15 -10.90 2.05
C LEU A 73 0.37 -10.80 1.86
N VAL A 74 1.14 -11.03 2.91
CA VAL A 74 2.61 -11.07 2.86
C VAL A 74 3.16 -12.24 3.67
N ASP A 75 4.33 -12.73 3.27
CA ASP A 75 5.15 -13.62 4.08
C ASP A 75 6.35 -12.85 4.62
N VAL A 76 6.71 -13.13 5.88
CA VAL A 76 7.87 -12.53 6.55
C VAL A 76 8.96 -13.60 6.65
N GLU A 77 10.07 -13.38 5.96
CA GLU A 77 11.20 -14.32 5.89
C GLU A 77 12.46 -13.67 6.48
N GLY A 78 12.83 -14.05 7.70
CA GLY A 78 13.97 -13.46 8.40
C GLY A 78 13.79 -11.95 8.61
N THR A 79 14.62 -11.15 7.95
CA THR A 79 14.55 -9.67 7.99
C THR A 79 13.83 -9.07 6.78
N GLY A 80 13.31 -9.91 5.88
CA GLY A 80 12.62 -9.53 4.66
C GLY A 80 11.11 -9.78 4.72
N VAL A 81 10.39 -9.13 3.81
CA VAL A 81 8.96 -9.30 3.59
C VAL A 81 8.71 -9.46 2.10
N VAL A 82 7.84 -10.39 1.72
CA VAL A 82 7.45 -10.65 0.34
C VAL A 82 5.93 -10.67 0.21
N ALA A 83 5.39 -10.11 -0.87
CA ALA A 83 3.95 -10.23 -1.14
C ALA A 83 3.60 -11.65 -1.56
N THR A 84 2.50 -12.21 -1.02
CA THR A 84 1.97 -13.49 -1.48
C THR A 84 1.27 -13.32 -2.83
N ALA A 85 0.92 -14.43 -3.50
CA ALA A 85 0.09 -14.36 -4.70
C ALA A 85 -1.28 -13.71 -4.40
N VAL A 86 -1.84 -13.97 -3.22
CA VAL A 86 -3.08 -13.35 -2.75
C VAL A 86 -2.89 -11.85 -2.52
N GLY A 87 -1.79 -11.45 -1.88
CA GLY A 87 -1.44 -10.04 -1.68
C GLY A 87 -1.30 -9.25 -2.98
N ARG A 88 -0.62 -9.82 -3.98
CA ARG A 88 -0.50 -9.22 -5.32
C ARG A 88 -1.86 -9.04 -5.98
N LYS A 89 -2.70 -10.07 -5.95
CA LYS A 89 -4.07 -10.00 -6.51
C LYS A 89 -4.92 -8.96 -5.80
N ALA A 90 -4.82 -8.85 -4.48
CA ALA A 90 -5.54 -7.84 -3.71
C ALA A 90 -5.13 -6.41 -4.12
N VAL A 91 -3.85 -6.17 -4.38
CA VAL A 91 -3.38 -4.87 -4.90
C VAL A 91 -3.97 -4.59 -6.28
N GLU A 92 -3.97 -5.57 -7.18
CA GLU A 92 -4.56 -5.41 -8.52
C GLU A 92 -6.06 -5.08 -8.45
N GLU A 93 -6.80 -5.75 -7.57
CA GLU A 93 -8.23 -5.50 -7.34
C GLU A 93 -8.47 -4.10 -6.76
N ILE A 94 -7.72 -3.69 -5.74
CA ILE A 94 -7.82 -2.34 -5.15
C ILE A 94 -7.46 -1.25 -6.16
N ASP A 95 -6.35 -1.41 -6.91
CA ASP A 95 -5.96 -0.45 -7.95
C ASP A 95 -7.03 -0.39 -9.07
N ALA A 96 -7.65 -1.51 -9.44
CA ALA A 96 -8.73 -1.52 -10.43
C ALA A 96 -9.98 -0.79 -9.94
N THR A 97 -10.46 -1.11 -8.73
CA THR A 97 -11.63 -0.47 -8.12
C THR A 97 -11.39 1.02 -7.87
N GLY A 98 -10.21 1.40 -7.38
CA GLY A 98 -9.85 2.81 -7.20
C GLY A 98 -9.86 3.59 -8.51
N ASN A 99 -9.30 3.01 -9.58
CA ASN A 99 -9.31 3.65 -10.90
C ASN A 99 -10.71 3.76 -11.50
N GLU A 100 -11.61 2.80 -11.23
CA GLU A 100 -13.00 2.88 -11.64
C GLU A 100 -13.73 3.99 -10.88
N ALA A 101 -13.60 4.03 -9.55
CA ALA A 101 -14.23 5.03 -8.69
C ALA A 101 -13.75 6.47 -8.98
N ILE A 102 -12.52 6.66 -9.45
CA ILE A 102 -12.00 7.97 -9.87
C ILE A 102 -12.58 8.43 -11.22
N ARG A 103 -13.04 7.50 -12.06
CA ARG A 103 -13.56 7.81 -13.41
C ARG A 103 -15.06 8.11 -13.42
N GLU A 104 -15.79 7.71 -12.38
CA GLU A 104 -17.20 8.02 -12.16
C GLU A 104 -17.38 9.46 -11.63
#